data_AF-A0A0F9R9J6-F1
#
_entry.id   AF-A0A0F9R9J6-F1
#
_cell.length_a   1.000
_cell.length_b   1.000
_cell.length_c   1.000
_cell.angle_alpha   90.00
_cell.angle_beta   90.00
_cell.angle_gamma   90.00
#
_symmetry.space_group_name_H-M   'P 1'
#
loop_
_entity.id
_entity.type
_entity.pdbx_description
1 polymer ?
#
loop_
_entity_poly.entity_id
_entity_poly.type
_entity_poly.pdbx_seq_one_letter_code
_entity_poly.pdbx_strand_id
1 'polypeptide(L)'
;MKSLVFIVLIVLAGIAGYNFINKPTETVVSTAVVEETAPISESASNEAASSEVENSADIESTPNNESSVEESVAVESDGTNMITPADMPEDAQHEMYKAMMDYNKCMMQDKPEYHDDKTKIEDIAGKTLAECEPNLDTLTAVLEKNNVNADLREGMAKTVRQRTVRKLMSAVMQAQAATLMSHEGQAPAETK
;
A
#
# COMPACT_ATOMS: atom_id res chain seq x y z
N MET A 1 0.80 21.47 40.12
CA MET A 1 2.26 21.16 40.19
C MET A 1 2.54 19.66 40.05
N LYS A 2 2.11 18.79 40.98
CA LYS A 2 2.47 17.35 40.97
C LYS A 2 2.15 16.61 39.64
N SER A 3 0.96 16.80 39.06
CA SER A 3 0.59 16.14 37.79
C SER A 3 1.44 16.56 36.58
N LEU A 4 2.06 17.74 36.60
CA LEU A 4 2.90 18.22 35.49
C LEU A 4 4.25 17.49 35.47
N VAL A 5 4.79 17.13 36.65
CA VAL A 5 6.02 16.34 36.80
C VAL A 5 5.86 14.94 36.21
N PHE A 6 4.70 14.29 36.40
CA PHE A 6 4.43 12.96 35.83
C PHE A 6 4.39 12.95 34.30
N ILE A 7 3.78 13.96 33.68
CA ILE A 7 3.69 14.06 32.21
C ILE A 7 5.10 14.22 31.60
N VAL A 8 5.95 15.07 32.18
CA VAL A 8 7.33 15.28 31.71
C VAL A 8 8.17 14.00 31.84
N LEU A 9 8.01 13.23 32.92
CA LEU A 9 8.70 11.95 33.10
C LEU A 9 8.31 10.91 32.04
N ILE A 10 7.02 10.80 31.69
CA ILE A 10 6.53 9.86 30.68
C ILE A 10 7.09 10.21 29.29
N VAL A 11 7.11 11.49 28.92
CA VAL A 11 7.67 11.94 27.63
C VAL A 11 9.17 11.64 27.52
N LEU A 12 9.94 11.88 28.60
CA LEU A 12 11.38 11.56 28.62
C LEU A 12 11.65 10.05 28.51
N ALA A 13 10.85 9.21 29.18
CA ALA A 13 10.96 7.75 29.08
C ALA A 13 10.66 7.25 27.65
N GLY A 14 9.65 7.82 26.98
CA GLY A 14 9.30 7.46 25.61
C GLY A 14 10.42 7.74 24.60
N ILE A 15 11.07 8.91 24.69
CA ILE A 15 12.18 9.29 23.79
C ILE A 15 13.40 8.38 24.00
N ALA A 16 13.71 8.01 25.25
CA ALA A 16 14.80 7.09 25.55
C ALA A 16 14.52 5.65 25.06
N GLY A 17 13.29 5.15 25.24
CA GLY A 17 12.89 3.82 24.77
C GLY A 17 12.93 3.69 23.25
N TYR A 18 12.49 4.73 22.52
CA TYR A 18 12.51 4.74 21.06
C TYR A 18 13.93 4.59 20.47
N ASN A 19 14.95 5.14 21.14
CA ASN A 19 16.36 5.00 20.74
C ASN A 19 16.99 3.63 21.07
N PHE A 20 16.34 2.81 21.89
CA PHE A 20 16.85 1.48 22.26
C PHE A 20 16.35 0.39 21.30
N ILE A 21 15.09 0.47 20.88
CA ILE A 21 14.46 -0.51 19.98
C ILE A 21 14.94 -0.35 18.53
N ASN A 22 15.27 0.87 18.10
CA ASN A 22 15.54 1.18 16.70
C ASN A 22 17.03 1.16 16.30
N LYS A 23 17.89 0.47 17.05
CA LYS A 23 19.30 0.29 16.67
C LYS A 23 19.44 -0.93 15.75
N PRO A 24 20.08 -0.80 14.57
CA PRO A 24 20.45 -1.97 13.77
C PRO A 24 21.50 -2.78 14.54
N THR A 25 21.23 -4.07 14.71
CA THR A 25 22.21 -5.01 15.27
C THR A 25 23.31 -5.23 14.24
N GLU A 26 24.51 -4.69 14.49
CA GLU A 26 25.68 -5.03 13.68
C GLU A 26 26.07 -6.49 13.93
N THR A 27 25.58 -7.37 13.06
CA THR A 27 25.85 -8.81 13.13
C THR A 27 27.27 -9.08 12.67
N VAL A 28 28.14 -9.41 13.62
CA VAL A 28 29.54 -9.78 13.35
C VAL A 28 29.57 -11.10 12.58
N VAL A 29 29.83 -11.05 11.27
CA VAL A 29 29.98 -12.23 10.42
C VAL A 29 31.33 -12.90 10.74
N SER A 30 31.27 -14.01 11.50
CA SER A 30 32.41 -14.91 11.65
C SER A 30 32.62 -15.70 10.36
N THR A 31 33.75 -15.44 9.70
CA THR A 31 34.19 -16.17 8.51
C THR A 31 34.48 -17.64 8.84
N ALA A 32 33.76 -18.56 8.19
CA ALA A 32 34.08 -19.98 8.20
C ALA A 32 34.26 -20.49 6.76
N VAL A 33 35.42 -21.07 6.49
CA VAL A 33 35.86 -21.54 5.17
C VAL A 33 35.18 -22.86 4.80
N VAL A 34 34.67 -22.96 3.57
CA VAL A 34 34.70 -24.21 2.79
C VAL A 34 35.09 -23.89 1.35
N GLU A 35 36.18 -24.51 0.94
CA GLU A 35 36.77 -24.54 -0.40
C GLU A 35 36.36 -25.86 -1.06
N GLU A 36 35.86 -25.87 -2.31
CA GLU A 36 36.51 -26.60 -3.41
C GLU A 36 35.86 -26.45 -4.82
N THR A 37 36.74 -26.37 -5.82
CA THR A 37 36.67 -26.81 -7.23
C THR A 37 35.53 -26.43 -8.22
N ALA A 38 35.96 -25.78 -9.31
CA ALA A 38 35.25 -25.51 -10.59
C ALA A 38 35.71 -26.57 -11.66
N PRO A 39 35.82 -26.34 -13.01
CA PRO A 39 35.33 -25.28 -13.93
C PRO A 39 34.82 -25.76 -15.32
N ILE A 40 34.21 -24.85 -16.11
CA ILE A 40 34.32 -24.71 -17.59
C ILE A 40 33.79 -23.31 -17.99
N SER A 41 34.60 -22.39 -18.54
CA SER A 41 34.83 -22.12 -20.00
C SER A 41 33.53 -22.15 -20.85
N GLU A 42 33.19 -21.19 -21.72
CA GLU A 42 33.84 -19.94 -22.21
C GLU A 42 32.81 -19.13 -23.08
N SER A 43 33.00 -17.90 -23.60
CA SER A 43 34.16 -16.98 -23.67
C SER A 43 33.69 -15.48 -23.75
N ALA A 44 34.52 -14.59 -24.33
CA ALA A 44 34.36 -13.14 -24.53
C ALA A 44 33.39 -12.72 -25.69
N SER A 45 33.05 -11.46 -25.99
CA SER A 45 33.64 -10.12 -25.69
C SER A 45 32.60 -8.99 -25.83
N ASN A 46 32.79 -7.84 -25.15
CA ASN A 46 32.97 -6.50 -25.77
C ASN A 46 32.99 -5.35 -24.74
N GLU A 47 33.69 -4.27 -25.09
CA GLU A 47 34.11 -3.20 -24.17
C GLU A 47 33.15 -2.00 -24.05
N ALA A 48 33.18 -1.42 -22.84
CA ALA A 48 33.16 0.01 -22.50
C ALA A 48 32.25 1.01 -23.26
N ALA A 49 31.31 1.61 -22.51
CA ALA A 49 31.13 3.06 -22.49
C ALA A 49 30.62 3.52 -21.11
N SER A 50 31.13 4.66 -20.64
CA SER A 50 30.75 5.30 -19.37
C SER A 50 29.50 6.15 -19.52
N SER A 51 28.60 6.11 -18.53
CA SER A 51 27.98 7.33 -17.98
C SER A 51 27.31 7.05 -16.63
N GLU A 52 27.57 7.92 -15.66
CA GLU A 52 26.80 8.02 -14.42
C GLU A 52 25.40 8.59 -14.71
N VAL A 53 24.39 8.16 -13.96
CA VAL A 53 23.48 9.01 -13.16
C VAL A 53 22.37 8.13 -12.58
N GLU A 54 22.24 8.18 -11.26
CA GLU A 54 21.18 7.52 -10.51
C GLU A 54 19.84 8.21 -10.74
N ASN A 55 18.76 7.45 -10.99
CA ASN A 55 17.55 7.60 -10.18
C ASN A 55 16.69 6.32 -10.23
N SER A 56 16.50 5.71 -9.08
CA SER A 56 15.76 4.45 -8.89
C SER A 56 14.36 4.70 -8.33
N ALA A 57 13.31 4.24 -9.02
CA ALA A 57 11.93 4.36 -8.52
C ALA A 57 10.92 3.37 -9.15
N ASP A 58 11.27 2.09 -9.28
CA ASP A 58 10.27 1.01 -9.35
C ASP A 58 10.59 -0.01 -8.24
N ILE A 59 9.74 -0.09 -7.22
CA ILE A 59 8.78 -1.19 -7.05
C ILE A 59 9.47 -2.56 -7.08
N GLU A 60 9.79 -3.06 -5.89
CA GLU A 60 9.48 -4.46 -5.61
C GLU A 60 8.87 -4.60 -4.22
N SER A 61 7.66 -5.17 -4.18
CA SER A 61 7.13 -5.82 -2.99
C SER A 61 7.60 -7.27 -3.03
N THR A 62 8.30 -7.74 -2.02
CA THR A 62 8.41 -9.19 -1.79
C THR A 62 8.24 -9.51 -0.30
N PRO A 63 7.59 -10.65 0.04
CA PRO A 63 7.11 -10.96 1.38
C PRO A 63 8.16 -11.81 2.15
N ASN A 64 7.67 -12.69 3.03
CA ASN A 64 8.37 -13.59 3.96
C ASN A 64 8.64 -12.90 5.32
N ASN A 65 8.00 -13.28 6.43
CA ASN A 65 7.65 -14.60 6.98
C ASN A 65 8.86 -15.47 7.35
N GLU A 66 9.41 -15.23 8.55
CA GLU A 66 10.01 -16.25 9.41
C GLU A 66 9.96 -15.70 10.86
N SER A 67 9.02 -16.14 11.70
CA SER A 67 9.07 -17.34 12.56
C SER A 67 10.04 -17.26 13.75
N SER A 68 9.50 -16.84 14.90
CA SER A 68 9.79 -17.44 16.22
C SER A 68 8.58 -17.09 17.10
N VAL A 69 7.67 -18.03 17.37
CA VAL A 69 7.78 -18.99 18.48
C VAL A 69 8.26 -18.28 19.76
N GLU A 70 7.31 -17.89 20.60
CA GLU A 70 7.28 -18.35 22.00
C GLU A 70 5.87 -18.24 22.61
N GLU A 71 5.39 -19.41 23.03
CA GLU A 71 4.57 -19.69 24.21
C GLU A 71 3.76 -18.53 24.85
N SER A 72 2.46 -18.49 24.59
CA SER A 72 1.51 -17.88 25.54
C SER A 72 0.15 -18.57 25.54
N VAL A 73 -0.10 -19.28 26.64
CA VAL A 73 -1.41 -19.62 27.23
C VAL A 73 -2.43 -20.28 26.28
N ALA A 74 -2.58 -21.59 26.42
CA ALA A 74 -3.73 -22.34 25.92
C ALA A 74 -5.03 -21.86 26.60
N VAL A 75 -5.64 -20.82 26.05
CA VAL A 75 -7.07 -20.55 26.20
C VAL A 75 -7.77 -21.40 25.14
N GLU A 76 -8.63 -22.33 25.56
CA GLU A 76 -9.48 -23.08 24.64
C GLU A 76 -10.46 -22.11 23.97
N SER A 77 -10.06 -21.59 22.80
CA SER A 77 -10.93 -20.81 21.93
C SER A 77 -11.94 -21.78 21.29
N ASP A 78 -13.20 -21.60 21.66
CA ASP A 78 -14.30 -22.45 21.23
C ASP A 78 -14.52 -22.40 19.71
N GLY A 79 -14.00 -23.44 19.02
CA GLY A 79 -14.61 -24.14 17.89
C GLY A 79 -14.97 -23.39 16.59
N THR A 80 -14.86 -22.07 16.55
CA THR A 80 -15.23 -21.27 15.37
C THR A 80 -14.06 -21.23 14.40
N ASN A 81 -14.11 -22.12 13.40
CA ASN A 81 -13.16 -22.12 12.27
C ASN A 81 -13.08 -20.72 11.64
N MET A 82 -11.99 -20.00 11.93
CA MET A 82 -11.72 -18.68 11.37
C MET A 82 -11.22 -18.85 9.94
N ILE A 83 -12.14 -19.03 8.99
CA ILE A 83 -11.82 -19.05 7.56
C ILE A 83 -11.31 -17.67 7.18
N THR A 84 -10.02 -17.59 6.85
CA THR A 84 -9.40 -16.39 6.31
C THR A 84 -9.61 -16.34 4.79
N PRO A 85 -9.40 -15.18 4.14
CA PRO A 85 -9.40 -15.09 2.68
C PRO A 85 -8.42 -16.04 1.96
N ALA A 86 -7.37 -16.52 2.65
CA ALA A 86 -6.42 -17.48 2.11
C ALA A 86 -6.93 -18.94 2.16
N ASP A 87 -7.92 -19.23 3.00
CA ASP A 87 -8.55 -20.55 3.15
C ASP A 87 -9.74 -20.74 2.18
N MET A 88 -10.11 -19.69 1.43
CA MET A 88 -11.11 -19.76 0.37
C MET A 88 -10.58 -20.58 -0.82
N PRO A 89 -11.45 -21.27 -1.60
CA PRO A 89 -11.02 -21.94 -2.83
C PRO A 89 -10.48 -20.94 -3.87
N GLU A 90 -9.61 -21.41 -4.76
CA GLU A 90 -8.83 -20.56 -5.69
C GLU A 90 -9.72 -19.70 -6.61
N ASP A 91 -10.88 -20.21 -7.01
CA ASP A 91 -11.90 -19.47 -7.79
C ASP A 91 -12.48 -18.29 -6.98
N ALA A 92 -12.82 -18.50 -5.72
CA ALA A 92 -13.28 -17.44 -4.83
C ALA A 92 -12.19 -16.41 -4.50
N GLN A 93 -10.94 -16.85 -4.36
CA GLN A 93 -9.81 -15.92 -4.22
C GLN A 93 -9.66 -15.07 -5.49
N HIS A 94 -9.78 -15.67 -6.67
CA HIS A 94 -9.73 -14.93 -7.94
C HIS A 94 -10.88 -13.92 -8.07
N GLU A 95 -12.12 -14.30 -7.74
CA GLU A 95 -13.27 -13.39 -7.70
C GLU A 95 -13.06 -12.22 -6.73
N MET A 96 -12.51 -12.49 -5.53
CA MET A 96 -12.18 -11.48 -4.51
C MET A 96 -11.12 -10.49 -5.02
N TYR A 97 -9.98 -10.99 -5.52
CA TYR A 97 -8.92 -10.13 -6.07
C TYR A 97 -9.40 -9.34 -7.29
N LYS A 98 -10.22 -9.94 -8.15
CA LYS A 98 -10.84 -9.27 -9.28
C LYS A 98 -11.74 -8.12 -8.82
N ALA A 99 -12.64 -8.33 -7.87
CA ALA A 99 -13.51 -7.28 -7.34
C ALA A 99 -12.71 -6.11 -6.74
N MET A 100 -11.60 -6.40 -6.03
CA MET A 100 -10.67 -5.38 -5.54
C MET A 100 -9.98 -4.61 -6.68
N MET A 101 -9.54 -5.30 -7.74
CA MET A 101 -8.89 -4.67 -8.89
C MET A 101 -9.86 -3.85 -9.74
N ASP A 102 -11.08 -4.34 -9.96
CA ASP A 102 -12.13 -3.62 -10.69
C ASP A 102 -12.59 -2.37 -9.92
N TYR A 103 -12.69 -2.44 -8.59
CA TYR A 103 -12.89 -1.26 -7.73
C TYR A 103 -11.74 -0.24 -7.85
N ASN A 104 -10.49 -0.70 -7.69
CA ASN A 104 -9.30 0.14 -7.83
C ASN A 104 -9.24 0.81 -9.22
N LYS A 105 -9.56 0.06 -10.27
CA LYS A 105 -9.59 0.53 -11.65
C LYS A 105 -10.69 1.57 -11.84
N CYS A 106 -11.90 1.31 -11.38
CA CYS A 106 -13.02 2.25 -11.41
C CYS A 106 -12.66 3.58 -10.73
N MET A 107 -12.09 3.51 -9.53
CA MET A 107 -11.64 4.69 -8.76
C MET A 107 -10.48 5.48 -9.41
N MET A 108 -9.73 4.86 -10.31
CA MET A 108 -8.59 5.46 -11.01
C MET A 108 -8.88 5.72 -12.50
N GLN A 109 -10.13 5.58 -12.96
CA GLN A 109 -10.52 6.04 -14.29
C GLN A 109 -10.42 7.57 -14.31
N ASP A 110 -9.59 8.10 -15.21
CA ASP A 110 -9.58 9.52 -15.51
C ASP A 110 -10.92 9.90 -16.15
N LYS A 111 -11.65 10.80 -15.50
CA LYS A 111 -12.97 11.27 -15.95
C LYS A 111 -12.82 12.71 -16.44
N PRO A 112 -13.55 13.12 -17.50
CA PRO A 112 -13.47 14.49 -18.00
C PRO A 112 -13.82 15.54 -16.93
N GLU A 113 -14.68 15.19 -15.97
CA GLU A 113 -14.98 16.05 -14.82
C GLU A 113 -13.78 16.37 -13.92
N TYR A 114 -12.69 15.58 -13.93
CA TYR A 114 -11.50 15.82 -13.11
C TYR A 114 -10.71 17.06 -13.58
N HIS A 115 -10.90 17.45 -14.84
CA HIS A 115 -10.21 18.57 -15.49
C HIS A 115 -11.10 19.82 -15.60
N ASP A 116 -12.35 19.77 -15.13
CA ASP A 116 -13.28 20.90 -15.11
C ASP A 116 -13.04 21.78 -13.87
N ASP A 117 -12.70 23.05 -14.11
CA ASP A 117 -12.44 24.08 -13.09
C ASP A 117 -13.71 24.53 -12.34
N LYS A 118 -14.90 24.20 -12.86
CA LYS A 118 -16.19 24.63 -12.30
C LYS A 118 -16.85 23.59 -11.41
N THR A 119 -16.42 22.34 -11.49
CA THR A 119 -17.00 21.25 -10.69
C THR A 119 -16.18 21.03 -9.42
N LYS A 120 -16.86 20.93 -8.27
CA LYS A 120 -16.21 20.74 -6.99
C LYS A 120 -15.59 19.35 -6.87
N ILE A 121 -14.40 19.28 -6.27
CA ILE A 121 -13.68 18.03 -6.00
C ILE A 121 -14.54 17.07 -5.18
N GLU A 122 -15.33 17.58 -4.24
CA GLU A 122 -16.24 16.79 -3.39
C GLU A 122 -17.37 16.13 -4.20
N ASP A 123 -17.97 16.84 -5.16
CA ASP A 123 -19.05 16.32 -5.99
C ASP A 123 -18.52 15.24 -6.97
N ILE A 124 -17.35 15.49 -7.55
CA ILE A 124 -16.60 14.53 -8.40
C ILE A 124 -16.27 13.26 -7.62
N ALA A 125 -15.67 13.41 -6.44
CA ALA A 125 -15.25 12.29 -5.61
C ALA A 125 -16.46 11.50 -5.08
N GLY A 126 -17.53 12.19 -4.65
CA GLY A 126 -18.77 11.57 -4.20
C GLY A 126 -19.45 10.75 -5.30
N LYS A 127 -19.53 11.31 -6.52
CA LYS A 127 -20.06 10.59 -7.70
C LYS A 127 -19.22 9.35 -8.03
N THR A 128 -17.90 9.48 -8.13
CA THR A 128 -17.00 8.37 -8.44
C THR A 128 -17.08 7.27 -7.37
N LEU A 129 -17.15 7.64 -6.08
CA LEU A 129 -17.32 6.68 -5.00
C LEU A 129 -18.62 5.88 -5.14
N ALA A 130 -19.75 6.56 -5.37
CA ALA A 130 -21.05 5.92 -5.54
C ALA A 130 -21.12 5.01 -6.79
N GLU A 131 -20.49 5.42 -7.89
CA GLU A 131 -20.38 4.60 -9.12
C GLU A 131 -19.53 3.34 -8.92
N CYS A 132 -18.48 3.42 -8.10
CA CYS A 132 -17.56 2.30 -7.88
C CYS A 132 -17.98 1.38 -6.71
N GLU A 133 -18.82 1.84 -5.79
CA GLU A 133 -19.37 1.10 -4.63
C GLU A 133 -19.79 -0.37 -4.93
N PRO A 134 -20.47 -0.69 -6.05
CA PRO A 134 -20.92 -2.07 -6.34
C PRO A 134 -19.80 -3.11 -6.46
N ASN A 135 -18.56 -2.68 -6.73
CA ASN A 135 -17.40 -3.58 -6.74
C ASN A 135 -17.00 -4.00 -5.31
N LEU A 136 -17.20 -3.13 -4.31
CA LEU A 136 -17.02 -3.47 -2.88
C LEU A 136 -18.18 -4.32 -2.36
N ASP A 137 -19.40 -4.11 -2.86
CA ASP A 137 -20.53 -5.01 -2.57
C ASP A 137 -20.26 -6.41 -3.13
N THR A 138 -19.70 -6.49 -4.34
CA THR A 138 -19.27 -7.76 -4.97
C THR A 138 -18.17 -8.44 -4.16
N LEU A 139 -17.14 -7.70 -3.73
CA LEU A 139 -16.10 -8.20 -2.82
C LEU A 139 -16.71 -8.77 -1.53
N THR A 140 -17.65 -8.03 -0.94
CA THR A 140 -18.36 -8.43 0.27
C THR A 140 -19.17 -9.72 0.04
N ALA A 141 -19.91 -9.81 -1.06
CA ALA A 141 -20.70 -11.00 -1.40
C ALA A 141 -19.82 -12.25 -1.63
N VAL A 142 -18.64 -12.12 -2.25
CA VAL A 142 -17.68 -13.23 -2.42
C VAL A 142 -17.15 -13.70 -1.08
N LEU A 143 -16.73 -12.78 -0.20
CA LEU A 143 -16.24 -13.10 1.14
C LEU A 143 -17.34 -13.75 2.01
N GLU A 144 -18.59 -13.28 1.88
CA GLU A 144 -19.76 -13.86 2.57
C GLU A 144 -20.08 -15.28 2.11
N LYS A 145 -20.14 -15.51 0.80
CA LYS A 145 -20.39 -16.82 0.18
C LYS A 145 -19.40 -17.90 0.63
N ASN A 146 -18.19 -17.49 1.00
CA ASN A 146 -17.11 -18.38 1.46
C ASN A 146 -16.95 -18.40 2.99
N ASN A 147 -17.92 -17.87 3.74
CA ASN A 147 -17.95 -17.87 5.21
C ASN A 147 -16.77 -17.12 5.88
N VAL A 148 -16.19 -16.12 5.21
CA VAL A 148 -15.21 -15.23 5.84
C VAL A 148 -15.91 -14.39 6.90
N ASN A 149 -15.26 -14.25 8.05
CA ASN A 149 -15.77 -13.51 9.21
C ASN A 149 -16.23 -12.08 8.85
N ALA A 150 -17.34 -11.64 9.43
CA ALA A 150 -17.97 -10.34 9.14
C ALA A 150 -17.06 -9.13 9.41
N ASP A 151 -16.32 -9.13 10.52
CA ASP A 151 -15.41 -8.03 10.89
C ASP A 151 -14.23 -7.94 9.90
N LEU A 152 -13.73 -9.10 9.45
CA LEU A 152 -12.65 -9.18 8.46
C LEU A 152 -13.14 -8.72 7.08
N ARG A 153 -14.36 -9.12 6.70
CA ARG A 153 -15.03 -8.72 5.45
C ARG A 153 -15.27 -7.21 5.39
N GLU A 154 -15.87 -6.63 6.42
CA GLU A 154 -16.05 -5.17 6.53
C GLU A 154 -14.69 -4.45 6.59
N GLY A 155 -13.74 -4.98 7.36
CA GLY A 155 -12.38 -4.46 7.49
C GLY A 155 -11.64 -4.40 6.15
N MET A 156 -11.76 -5.43 5.31
CA MET A 156 -11.21 -5.45 3.95
C MET A 156 -11.88 -4.38 3.06
N ALA A 157 -13.21 -4.39 2.96
CA ALA A 157 -13.94 -3.42 2.13
C ALA A 157 -13.63 -1.97 2.52
N LYS A 158 -13.60 -1.69 3.83
CA LYS A 158 -13.23 -0.39 4.41
C LYS A 158 -11.78 0.01 4.13
N THR A 159 -10.83 -0.92 4.25
CA THR A 159 -9.40 -0.66 3.98
C THR A 159 -9.18 -0.35 2.50
N VAL A 160 -9.79 -1.12 1.62
CA VAL A 160 -9.75 -0.91 0.16
C VAL A 160 -10.36 0.45 -0.19
N ARG A 161 -11.56 0.76 0.32
CA ARG A 161 -12.23 2.06 0.15
C ARG A 161 -11.37 3.23 0.61
N GLN A 162 -10.81 3.16 1.82
CA GLN A 162 -9.96 4.24 2.33
C GLN A 162 -8.68 4.43 1.50
N ARG A 163 -8.10 3.35 0.98
CA ARG A 163 -6.89 3.42 0.14
C ARG A 163 -7.18 4.07 -1.21
N THR A 164 -8.30 3.76 -1.85
CA THR A 164 -8.68 4.38 -3.13
C THR A 164 -9.18 5.81 -2.96
N VAL A 165 -9.95 6.14 -1.93
CA VAL A 165 -10.39 7.53 -1.64
C VAL A 165 -9.19 8.48 -1.58
N ARG A 166 -8.14 8.11 -0.83
CA ARG A 166 -6.92 8.92 -0.71
C ARG A 166 -6.20 9.09 -2.06
N LYS A 167 -6.15 8.03 -2.88
CA LYS A 167 -5.57 8.08 -4.23
C LYS A 167 -6.38 8.96 -5.18
N LEU A 168 -7.71 8.80 -5.20
CA LEU A 168 -8.63 9.59 -6.01
C LEU A 168 -8.52 11.09 -5.68
N MET A 169 -8.55 11.46 -4.40
CA MET A 169 -8.38 12.86 -3.99
C MET A 169 -7.03 13.44 -4.45
N SER A 170 -5.95 12.67 -4.33
CA SER A 170 -4.64 13.08 -4.85
C SER A 170 -4.65 13.26 -6.37
N ALA A 171 -5.28 12.35 -7.11
CA ALA A 171 -5.36 12.39 -8.57
C ALA A 171 -6.20 13.57 -9.08
N VAL A 172 -7.40 13.80 -8.51
CA VAL A 172 -8.27 14.92 -8.88
C VAL A 172 -7.60 16.27 -8.56
N MET A 173 -6.93 16.38 -7.40
CA MET A 173 -6.19 17.60 -7.06
C MET A 173 -5.01 17.86 -8.02
N GLN A 174 -4.31 16.80 -8.46
CA GLN A 174 -3.24 16.91 -9.45
C GLN A 174 -3.78 17.29 -10.84
N ALA A 175 -4.92 16.72 -11.26
CA ALA A 175 -5.58 17.04 -12.53
C ALA A 175 -6.02 18.53 -12.56
N GLN A 176 -6.74 19.01 -11.54
CA GLN A 176 -7.13 20.42 -11.47
C GLN A 176 -5.93 21.37 -11.39
N ALA A 177 -4.87 21.02 -10.65
CA ALA A 177 -3.63 21.82 -10.64
C ALA A 177 -2.96 21.88 -12.02
N ALA A 178 -2.97 20.79 -12.79
CA ALA A 178 -2.48 20.77 -14.16
C ALA A 178 -3.34 21.63 -15.11
N THR A 179 -4.66 21.59 -14.98
CA THR A 179 -5.57 22.48 -15.73
C THR A 179 -5.28 23.96 -15.42
N LEU A 180 -5.19 24.33 -14.13
CA LEU A 180 -4.94 25.72 -13.72
C LEU A 180 -3.62 26.25 -14.28
N MET A 181 -2.52 25.48 -14.17
CA MET A 181 -1.23 25.88 -14.74
C MET A 181 -1.25 25.93 -16.28
N SER A 182 -2.05 25.09 -16.94
CA SER A 182 -2.22 25.14 -18.40
C SER A 182 -2.95 26.41 -18.86
N HIS A 183 -3.86 26.94 -18.04
CA HIS A 183 -4.53 28.21 -18.29
C HIS A 183 -3.62 29.42 -17.97
N GLU A 184 -2.81 29.37 -16.91
CA GLU A 184 -1.86 30.45 -16.59
C GLU A 184 -0.68 30.53 -17.58
N GLY A 185 -0.28 29.43 -18.21
CA GLY A 185 0.73 29.41 -19.26
C GLY A 185 0.31 30.13 -20.55
N GLN A 186 -0.97 30.45 -20.71
CA GLN A 186 -1.52 31.12 -21.89
C GLN A 186 -1.64 32.65 -21.68
N ALA A 187 -0.50 33.28 -21.38
CA ALA A 187 -0.39 34.74 -21.41
C ALA A 187 -0.85 35.27 -22.78
N PRO A 188 -1.66 36.34 -22.85
CA PRO A 188 -2.17 36.85 -24.11
C PRO A 188 -1.00 37.34 -24.96
N ALA A 189 -0.85 36.79 -26.17
CA ALA A 189 0.11 37.27 -27.14
C ALA A 189 -0.20 38.74 -27.45
N GLU A 190 0.71 39.64 -27.05
CA GLU A 190 0.49 41.08 -27.19
C GLU A 190 0.26 41.45 -28.67
N THR A 191 -0.94 41.95 -28.97
CA THR A 191 -1.28 42.46 -30.29
C THR A 191 -0.52 43.76 -30.55
N LYS A 192 0.40 43.68 -31.50
CA LYS A 192 1.25 44.77 -32.00
C LYS A 192 0.50 45.73 -32.95
#